data_AF-A0A286GCJ7-F1
#
_entry.id   AF-A0A286GCJ7-F1
#
_cell.length_a   1.000
_cell.length_b   1.000
_cell.length_c   1.000
_cell.angle_alpha   90.00
_cell.angle_beta   90.00
_cell.angle_gamma   90.00
#
_symmetry.space_group_name_H-M   'P 1'
#
loop_
_entity.id
_entity.type
_entity.pdbx_description
1 polymer ?
#
loop_
_entity_poly.entity_id
_entity_poly.type
_entity_poly.pdbx_seq_one_letter_code
_entity_poly.pdbx_strand_id
1 'polypeptide(L)'
;MKLIRRLIGLPLAVVAIVFAVANRDMVTVELWPFPWTATLPLYLLSLGTLAVGIVIGALFAWASGSHKRAQTRREKKGQERKIRTLERENQTLKTETERLAAPVEEQKSLPPAA
;
A
#
# COMPACT_ATOMS: atom_id res chain seq x y z
N MET A 1 -5.68 3.82 -2.06
CA MET A 1 -5.13 4.95 -1.26
C MET A 1 -4.00 5.75 -1.94
N LYS A 2 -3.06 5.14 -2.68
CA LYS A 2 -1.92 5.88 -3.28
C LYS A 2 -2.30 6.97 -4.31
N LEU A 3 -3.44 6.80 -4.98
CA LEU A 3 -3.90 7.74 -6.01
C LEU A 3 -4.42 9.05 -5.40
N ILE A 4 -5.21 8.97 -4.31
CA ILE A 4 -5.77 10.13 -3.59
C ILE A 4 -4.66 11.07 -3.10
N ARG A 5 -3.57 10.51 -2.55
CA ARG A 5 -2.41 11.30 -2.09
C ARG A 5 -1.75 12.10 -3.22
N ARG A 6 -1.64 11.50 -4.42
CA ARG A 6 -1.06 12.18 -5.60
C ARG A 6 -2.03 13.21 -6.18
N LEU A 7 -3.32 12.92 -6.13
CA LEU A 7 -4.40 13.79 -6.60
C LEU A 7 -4.46 15.11 -5.83
N ILE A 8 -4.06 15.11 -4.54
CA ILE A 8 -4.02 16.32 -3.71
C ILE A 8 -2.67 17.04 -3.82
N GLY A 9 -1.56 16.29 -3.85
CA GLY A 9 -0.22 16.88 -3.87
C GLY A 9 0.09 17.66 -5.15
N LEU A 10 -0.37 17.17 -6.31
CA LEU A 10 -0.12 17.82 -7.60
C LEU A 10 -0.79 19.20 -7.73
N PRO A 11 -2.11 19.36 -7.52
CA PRO A 11 -2.74 20.68 -7.58
C PRO A 11 -2.21 21.63 -6.51
N LEU A 12 -1.87 21.13 -5.31
CA LEU A 12 -1.25 21.96 -4.28
C LEU A 12 0.10 22.54 -4.75
N ALA A 13 0.93 21.72 -5.40
CA ALA A 13 2.19 22.17 -5.97
C ALA A 13 1.99 23.22 -7.08
N VAL A 14 1.00 23.02 -7.94
CA VAL A 14 0.66 23.99 -9.00
C VAL A 14 0.26 25.35 -8.40
N VAL A 15 -0.63 25.35 -7.41
CA VAL A 15 -1.07 26.58 -6.73
C VAL A 15 0.12 27.29 -6.07
N ALA A 16 0.99 26.55 -5.39
CA ALA A 16 2.19 27.11 -4.76
C ALA A 16 3.15 27.73 -5.79
N ILE A 17 3.33 27.09 -6.96
CA ILE A 17 4.17 27.63 -8.03
C ILE A 17 3.55 28.91 -8.62
N VAL A 18 2.25 28.92 -8.90
CA VAL A 18 1.56 30.11 -9.43
C VAL A 18 1.66 31.26 -8.43
N PHE A 19 1.42 30.99 -7.14
CA PHE A 19 1.59 31.96 -6.07
C PHE A 19 3.03 32.51 -6.01
N ALA A 20 4.03 31.63 -6.09
CA ALA A 20 5.44 32.01 -6.09
C ALA A 20 5.83 32.89 -7.29
N VAL A 21 5.33 32.58 -8.48
CA VAL A 21 5.61 33.35 -9.70
C VAL A 21 4.95 34.73 -9.65
N ALA A 22 3.73 34.80 -9.13
CA ALA A 22 2.96 36.03 -9.01
C ALA A 22 3.47 36.96 -7.89
N ASN A 23 4.03 36.39 -6.83
CA ASN A 23 4.49 37.14 -5.66
C ASN A 23 6.01 37.05 -5.51
N ARG A 24 6.72 37.97 -6.15
CA ARG A 24 8.20 38.06 -6.12
C ARG A 24 8.72 39.10 -5.15
N ASP A 25 7.83 39.75 -4.41
CA ASP A 25 8.17 40.81 -3.49
C ASP A 25 9.08 40.31 -2.36
N MET A 26 9.93 41.20 -1.88
CA MET A 26 10.80 40.91 -0.75
C MET A 26 9.99 41.00 0.55
N VAL A 27 10.06 39.95 1.36
CA VAL A 27 9.39 39.86 2.65
C VAL A 27 10.45 39.66 3.73
N THR A 28 10.35 40.44 4.80
CA THR A 28 11.16 40.25 5.99
C THR A 28 10.50 39.22 6.89
N VAL A 29 11.22 38.15 7.17
CA VAL A 29 10.75 37.04 8.01
C VAL A 29 11.60 37.01 9.27
N GLU A 30 10.93 37.03 10.42
CA GLU A 30 11.53 36.80 11.73
C GLU A 30 11.39 35.32 12.09
N LEU A 31 12.52 34.66 12.35
CA LEU A 31 12.54 33.23 12.65
C LEU A 31 12.34 32.98 14.15
N TRP A 32 11.10 33.10 14.65
CA TRP A 32 10.80 32.73 16.04
C TRP A 32 11.11 31.23 16.31
N PRO A 33 11.75 30.84 17.43
CA PRO A 33 12.16 31.62 18.62
C PRO A 33 13.58 32.21 18.56
N PHE A 34 14.24 32.15 17.40
CA PHE A 34 15.58 32.71 17.22
C PHE A 34 15.52 34.22 16.92
N PRO A 35 16.47 35.03 17.40
CA PRO A 35 16.53 36.47 17.13
C PRO A 35 17.16 36.77 15.75
N TRP A 36 16.71 36.06 14.71
CA TRP A 36 17.19 36.26 13.34
C TRP A 36 16.07 36.78 12.44
N THR A 37 16.41 37.80 11.66
CA THR A 37 15.57 38.37 10.61
C THR A 37 16.25 38.17 9.26
N ALA A 38 15.48 37.72 8.28
CA ALA A 38 15.95 37.53 6.92
C ALA A 38 14.97 38.16 5.94
N THR A 39 15.48 39.01 5.06
CA THR A 39 14.70 39.57 3.95
C THR A 39 14.92 38.70 2.72
N LEU A 40 13.88 37.99 2.32
CA LEU A 40 13.92 37.01 1.24
C LEU A 40 12.70 37.20 0.34
N PRO A 41 12.82 36.93 -0.97
CA PRO A 41 11.65 36.89 -1.85
C PRO A 41 10.60 35.86 -1.39
N LEU A 42 9.32 36.20 -1.48
CA LEU A 42 8.22 35.34 -1.02
C LEU A 42 8.17 33.97 -1.72
N TYR A 43 8.65 33.89 -2.96
CA TYR A 43 8.76 32.63 -3.70
C TYR A 43 9.69 31.61 -3.00
N LEU A 44 10.74 32.07 -2.30
CA LEU A 44 11.63 31.17 -1.56
C LEU A 44 10.91 30.54 -0.36
N LEU A 45 10.08 31.32 0.34
CA LEU A 45 9.31 30.82 1.46
C LEU A 45 8.28 29.77 1.02
N SER A 46 7.49 30.10 0.00
CA SER A 46 6.43 29.22 -0.51
C SER A 46 6.98 27.92 -1.12
N LEU A 47 7.97 28.02 -2.01
CA LEU A 47 8.58 26.83 -2.62
C LEU A 47 9.45 26.05 -1.63
N GLY A 48 10.16 26.74 -0.73
CA GLY A 48 10.98 26.12 0.30
C GLY A 48 10.15 25.28 1.27
N THR A 49 9.05 25.83 1.79
CA THR A 49 8.13 25.09 2.68
C THR A 49 7.48 23.90 1.96
N LEU A 50 7.07 24.06 0.70
CA LEU A 50 6.57 22.97 -0.12
C LEU A 50 7.62 21.85 -0.29
N ALA A 51 8.85 22.22 -0.63
CA ALA A 51 9.94 21.28 -0.81
C ALA A 51 10.24 20.50 0.48
N VAL A 52 10.31 21.20 1.63
CA VAL A 52 10.49 20.58 2.94
C VAL A 52 9.34 19.60 3.24
N GLY A 53 8.09 20.00 2.99
CA GLY A 53 6.92 19.13 3.15
C GLY A 53 7.00 17.86 2.29
N ILE A 54 7.47 17.97 1.04
CA ILE A 54 7.67 16.82 0.14
C ILE A 54 8.75 15.89 0.68
N VAL A 55 9.89 16.43 1.14
CA VAL A 55 11.00 15.63 1.70
C VAL A 55 10.52 14.87 2.94
N ILE A 56 9.88 15.56 3.88
CA ILE A 56 9.32 14.94 5.09
C ILE A 56 8.30 13.86 4.72
N GLY A 57 7.38 14.17 3.80
CA GLY A 57 6.39 13.21 3.32
C GLY A 57 7.01 11.97 2.65
N ALA A 58 8.11 12.15 1.93
CA ALA A 58 8.87 11.06 1.32
C ALA A 58 9.56 10.19 2.37
N LEU A 59 10.17 10.79 3.41
CA LEU A 59 10.78 10.09 4.53
C LEU A 59 9.75 9.24 5.28
N PHE A 60 8.58 9.80 5.62
CA PHE A 60 7.48 9.04 6.23
C PHE A 60 6.98 7.92 5.33
N ALA A 61 6.87 8.17 4.02
CA ALA A 61 6.45 7.14 3.07
C ALA A 61 7.47 6.00 2.97
N TRP A 62 8.76 6.30 3.06
CA TRP A 62 9.84 5.30 3.07
C TRP A 62 9.82 4.47 4.36
N ALA A 63 9.70 5.13 5.52
CA ALA A 63 9.57 4.47 6.81
C ALA A 63 8.33 3.56 6.90
N SER A 64 7.18 4.00 6.38
CA SER A 64 5.96 3.17 6.32
C SER A 64 6.10 2.01 5.32
N GLY A 65 6.79 2.25 4.21
CA GLY A 65 7.01 1.26 3.16
C GLY A 65 7.90 0.10 3.59
N SER A 66 8.90 0.33 4.45
CA SER A 66 9.76 -0.72 4.99
C SER A 66 8.97 -1.66 5.92
N HIS A 67 8.12 -1.11 6.78
CA HIS A 67 7.31 -1.87 7.73
C HIS A 67 6.25 -2.73 7.04
N LYS A 68 5.54 -2.17 6.05
CA LYS A 68 4.53 -2.93 5.28
C LYS A 68 5.15 -4.07 4.46
N ARG A 69 6.36 -3.89 3.90
CA ARG A 69 7.06 -4.96 3.16
C ARG A 69 7.40 -6.16 4.05
N ALA A 70 7.72 -5.95 5.33
CA ALA A 70 7.99 -7.03 6.28
C ALA A 70 6.70 -7.81 6.62
N GLN A 71 5.58 -7.10 6.80
CA GLN A 71 4.29 -7.69 7.16
C GLN A 71 3.68 -8.49 6.01
N THR A 72 3.72 -7.96 4.78
CA THR A 72 3.22 -8.68 3.60
C THR A 72 4.01 -9.96 3.30
N ARG A 73 5.30 -10.02 3.63
CA ARG A 73 6.10 -11.27 3.49
C ARG A 73 5.66 -12.35 4.48
N ARG A 74 5.28 -11.97 5.70
CA ARG A 74 4.77 -12.89 6.73
C ARG A 74 3.36 -13.39 6.37
N GLU A 75 2.49 -12.49 5.92
CA GLU A 75 1.13 -12.83 5.49
C GLU A 75 1.12 -13.74 4.26
N LYS A 76 1.97 -13.48 3.25
CA LYS A 76 2.09 -14.34 2.07
C LYS A 76 2.54 -15.76 2.43
N LYS A 77 3.56 -15.91 3.29
CA LYS A 77 3.99 -17.25 3.77
C LYS A 77 2.90 -17.97 4.56
N GLY A 78 2.09 -17.24 5.34
CA GLY A 78 0.95 -17.80 6.05
C GLY A 78 -0.16 -18.28 5.11
N GLN A 79 -0.48 -17.50 4.09
CA GLN A 79 -1.47 -17.85 3.07
C GLN A 79 -1.04 -19.04 2.22
N GLU A 80 0.22 -19.10 1.77
CA GLU A 80 0.74 -20.25 1.02
C GLU A 80 0.65 -21.56 1.80
N ARG A 81 0.92 -21.52 3.11
CA ARG A 81 0.74 -22.69 3.98
C ARG A 81 -0.72 -23.10 4.06
N LYS A 82 -1.62 -22.14 4.20
CA LYS A 82 -3.07 -22.38 4.29
C LYS A 82 -3.63 -22.98 3.00
N ILE A 83 -3.19 -22.47 1.84
CA ILE A 83 -3.53 -23.02 0.52
C ILE A 83 -3.05 -24.47 0.42
N ARG A 84 -1.79 -24.76 0.76
CA ARG A 84 -1.27 -26.13 0.72
C ARG A 84 -2.02 -27.10 1.63
N THR A 85 -2.43 -26.66 2.82
CA THR A 85 -3.23 -27.50 3.73
C THR A 85 -4.61 -27.77 3.12
N LEU A 86 -5.29 -26.74 2.61
CA LEU A 86 -6.60 -26.88 1.99
C LEU A 86 -6.58 -27.74 0.71
N GLU A 87 -5.49 -27.66 -0.08
CA GLU A 87 -5.28 -28.53 -1.24
C GLU A 87 -5.11 -30.00 -0.83
N ARG A 88 -4.35 -30.27 0.24
CA ARG A 88 -4.20 -31.62 0.79
C ARG A 88 -5.52 -32.18 1.31
N GLU A 89 -6.26 -31.39 2.08
CA GLU A 89 -7.58 -31.77 2.58
C GLU A 89 -8.56 -32.04 1.42
N ASN A 90 -8.53 -31.24 0.35
CA ASN A 90 -9.32 -31.52 -0.85
C ASN A 90 -8.92 -32.82 -1.54
N GLN A 91 -7.62 -33.12 -1.63
CA GLN A 91 -7.14 -34.37 -2.24
C GLN A 91 -7.56 -35.58 -1.41
N THR A 92 -7.44 -35.52 -0.08
CA THR A 92 -7.87 -36.63 0.79
C THR A 92 -9.37 -36.85 0.69
N LEU A 93 -10.16 -35.77 0.74
CA LEU A 93 -11.63 -35.87 0.61
C LEU A 93 -12.03 -36.42 -0.76
N LYS A 94 -11.40 -35.98 -1.86
CA LYS A 94 -11.66 -36.55 -3.19
C LYS A 94 -11.37 -38.04 -3.25
N THR A 95 -10.21 -38.46 -2.72
CA THR A 95 -9.82 -39.87 -2.68
C THR A 95 -10.79 -40.70 -1.84
N GLU A 96 -11.29 -40.14 -0.74
CA GLU A 96 -12.28 -40.78 0.13
C GLU A 96 -13.65 -40.89 -0.56
N THR A 97 -14.10 -39.83 -1.25
CA THR A 97 -15.34 -39.89 -2.05
C THR A 97 -15.25 -40.88 -3.20
N GLU A 98 -14.12 -40.98 -3.90
CA GLU A 98 -13.89 -41.97 -4.96
C GLU A 98 -13.89 -43.40 -4.40
N ARG A 99 -13.26 -43.60 -3.23
CA ARG A 99 -13.28 -44.89 -2.52
C ARG A 99 -14.65 -45.29 -1.99
N LEU A 100 -15.51 -44.34 -1.64
CA LEU A 100 -16.89 -44.59 -1.22
C LEU A 100 -17.84 -44.77 -2.41
N ALA A 101 -17.51 -44.22 -3.59
CA ALA A 101 -18.26 -44.42 -4.83
C ALA A 101 -17.97 -45.79 -5.49
N ALA A 102 -16.72 -46.26 -5.42
CA ALA A 102 -16.32 -47.58 -5.94
C ALA A 102 -17.16 -48.77 -5.42
N PRO A 103 -17.47 -48.90 -4.11
CA PRO A 103 -18.30 -50.00 -3.60
C PRO A 103 -19.79 -49.89 -4.01
N VAL A 104 -20.26 -48.70 -4.42
CA VAL A 104 -21.63 -48.51 -4.93
C VAL A 104 -21.75 -48.94 -6.39
N GLU A 105 -20.72 -48.72 -7.21
CA GLU A 105 -20.65 -49.27 -8.57
C GLU A 105 -20.51 -50.80 -8.57
N GLU A 106 -19.75 -51.36 -7.62
CA GLU A 106 -19.54 -52.80 -7.49
C GLU A 106 -20.79 -53.54 -6.98
N GLN A 107 -21.65 -52.90 -6.17
CA GLN A 107 -22.95 -53.46 -5.80
C GLN A 107 -24.01 -53.39 -6.91
N LYS A 108 -23.89 -52.46 -7.86
CA LYS A 108 -24.83 -52.32 -8.98
C LYS A 108 -24.57 -53.31 -10.13
N SER A 109 -23.39 -53.94 -10.16
CA SER A 109 -22.98 -54.89 -11.21
C SER A 109 -23.26 -56.37 -10.88
N LEU A 110 -23.79 -56.67 -9.68
CA LEU A 110 -24.26 -58.01 -9.35
C LEU A 110 -25.54 -58.34 -10.14
N PRO A 111 -25.55 -59.41 -10.96
CA PRO A 111 -26.75 -59.83 -11.68
C PRO A 111 -27.87 -60.19 -10.68
N PRO A 112 -29.15 -59.94 -11.01
CA PRO A 112 -30.25 -60.39 -10.18
C PRO A 112 -30.16 -61.93 -10.09
N ALA A 113 -30.08 -62.42 -8.86
CA ALA A 113 -30.10 -63.84 -8.58
C ALA A 113 -31.39 -64.43 -9.18
N ALA A 114 -31.22 -65.26 -10.21
CA ALA A 114 -32.26 -66.03 -10.88
C ALA A 114 -31.79 -67.48 -11.01
#